data_AF-A0A3A9YLE2-F1
#
_entry.id   AF-A0A3A9YLE2-F1
#
_cell.length_a   1.000
_cell.length_b   1.000
_cell.length_c   1.000
_cell.angle_alpha   90.00
_cell.angle_beta   90.00
_cell.angle_gamma   90.00
#
_symmetry.space_group_name_H-M   'P 1'
#
loop_
_entity.id
_entity.type
_entity.pdbx_description
1 polymer ?
#
loop_
_entity_poly.entity_id
_entity_poly.type
_entity_poly.pdbx_seq_one_letter_code
_entity_poly.pdbx_strand_id
1 'polypeptide(L)'
;MSSGDKWTIERICEALGSPALSQRFLAEINKAPATALLDVFEKWVAAAERMQHAMTRGRELAALEGRGEGLPANLIDRTEQVFAKAEQIRARGAA
;
A
#
# COMPACT_ATOMS: atom_id res chain seq x y z
N MET A 1 15.34 -19.24 -11.33
CA MET A 1 15.21 -18.02 -10.52
C MET A 1 14.21 -17.14 -11.23
N SER A 2 13.00 -17.00 -10.70
CA SER A 2 11.97 -16.17 -11.35
C SER A 2 12.48 -14.73 -11.37
N SER A 3 12.56 -14.09 -12.55
CA SER A 3 12.70 -12.64 -12.65
C SER A 3 11.43 -12.02 -12.08
N GLY A 4 11.33 -11.96 -10.76
CA GLY A 4 10.37 -11.15 -10.04
C GLY A 4 10.70 -9.69 -10.34
N ASP A 5 10.23 -9.24 -11.49
CA ASP A 5 9.79 -7.88 -11.75
C ASP A 5 10.47 -6.80 -10.91
N LYS A 6 11.62 -6.32 -11.42
CA LYS A 6 12.42 -5.28 -10.77
C LYS A 6 11.55 -4.07 -10.43
N TRP A 7 11.68 -3.58 -9.20
CA TRP A 7 11.03 -2.35 -8.75
C TRP A 7 11.58 -1.15 -9.53
N THR A 8 10.67 -0.41 -10.17
CA THR A 8 10.93 0.87 -10.82
C THR A 8 10.09 1.96 -10.17
N ILE A 9 10.43 3.23 -10.39
CA ILE A 9 9.62 4.37 -9.93
C ILE A 9 8.17 4.24 -10.41
N GLU A 10 7.96 3.87 -11.67
CA GLU A 10 6.64 3.64 -12.26
C GLU A 10 5.87 2.55 -11.53
N ARG A 11 6.50 1.39 -11.30
CA ARG A 11 5.85 0.26 -10.59
C ARG A 11 5.51 0.58 -9.15
N ILE A 12 6.35 1.35 -8.47
CA ILE A 12 6.05 1.82 -7.12
C ILE A 12 4.80 2.71 -7.16
N CYS A 13 4.73 3.67 -8.09
CA CYS A 13 3.56 4.53 -8.25
C CYS A 13 2.26 3.75 -8.54
N GLU A 14 2.33 2.73 -9.40
CA GLU A 14 1.20 1.84 -9.68
C GLU A 14 0.77 1.04 -8.44
N ALA A 15 1.75 0.44 -7.75
CA ALA A 15 1.51 -0.36 -6.55
C ALA A 15 0.92 0.44 -5.38
N LEU A 16 1.26 1.73 -5.27
CA LEU A 16 0.70 2.61 -4.24
C LEU A 16 -0.79 2.91 -4.46
N GLY A 17 -1.30 2.81 -5.70
CA GLY A 17 -2.74 2.93 -6.01
C GLY A 17 -3.40 4.25 -5.62
N SER A 18 -2.63 5.27 -5.25
CA SER A 18 -3.12 6.56 -4.76
C SER A 18 -2.29 7.71 -5.34
N PRO A 19 -2.91 8.65 -6.09
CA PRO A 19 -2.19 9.80 -6.66
C PRO A 19 -1.44 10.61 -5.60
N ALA A 20 -2.01 10.77 -4.41
CA ALA A 20 -1.39 11.51 -3.32
C ALA A 20 -0.12 10.81 -2.79
N LEU A 21 -0.14 9.47 -2.66
CA LEU A 21 1.04 8.70 -2.26
C LEU A 21 2.11 8.72 -3.35
N SER A 22 1.73 8.58 -4.61
CA SER A 22 2.66 8.65 -5.75
C SER A 22 3.32 10.03 -5.83
N GLN A 23 2.57 11.12 -5.68
CA GLN A 23 3.13 12.47 -5.62
C GLN A 23 4.09 12.65 -4.45
N ARG A 24 3.74 12.12 -3.26
CA ARG A 24 4.62 12.17 -2.09
C ARG A 24 5.92 11.40 -2.31
N PHE A 25 5.83 10.20 -2.89
CA PHE A 25 7.00 9.40 -3.24
C PHE A 25 7.93 10.16 -4.20
N LEU A 26 7.39 10.67 -5.30
CA LEU A 26 8.18 11.44 -6.28
C LEU A 26 8.80 12.69 -5.66
N ALA A 27 8.08 13.38 -4.77
CA ALA A 27 8.60 14.53 -4.05
C ALA A 27 9.74 14.17 -3.07
N GLU A 28 9.62 13.05 -2.35
CA GLU A 28 10.68 12.57 -1.46
C GLU A 28 11.93 12.14 -2.26
N ILE A 29 11.75 11.45 -3.38
CA ILE A 29 12.84 11.05 -4.29
C ILE A 29 13.56 12.27 -4.87
N ASN A 30 12.81 13.24 -5.41
CA ASN A 30 13.40 14.43 -6.04
C ASN A 30 14.13 15.35 -5.06
N LYS A 31 13.81 15.27 -3.76
CA LYS A 31 14.43 16.08 -2.70
C LYS A 31 15.54 15.33 -1.95
N ALA A 32 15.70 14.03 -2.19
CA ALA A 32 16.68 13.22 -1.48
C ALA A 32 18.11 13.60 -1.90
N PRO A 33 19.04 13.79 -0.94
CA PRO A 33 20.46 13.79 -1.25
C PRO A 33 20.87 12.51 -1.98
N ALA A 34 21.85 12.59 -2.88
CA ALA A 34 22.30 11.42 -3.66
C ALA A 34 22.67 10.21 -2.78
N THR A 35 23.26 10.46 -1.61
CA THR A 35 23.64 9.41 -0.64
C THR A 35 22.47 8.74 0.05
N ALA A 36 21.27 9.35 0.06
CA ALA A 36 20.07 8.83 0.70
C ALA A 36 19.00 8.38 -0.32
N LEU A 37 19.27 8.51 -1.62
CA LEU A 37 18.31 8.21 -2.67
C LEU A 37 17.87 6.74 -2.64
N LEU A 38 18.82 5.83 -2.43
CA LEU A 38 18.53 4.40 -2.34
C LEU A 38 17.68 4.08 -1.11
N ASP A 39 17.99 4.65 0.06
CA ASP A 39 17.22 4.43 1.28
C ASP A 39 15.76 4.90 1.16
N VAL A 40 15.56 6.07 0.54
CA VAL A 40 14.21 6.59 0.24
C VAL A 40 13.50 5.62 -0.71
N PHE A 41 14.18 5.16 -1.76
CA PHE A 41 13.60 4.22 -2.71
C PHE A 41 13.18 2.91 -2.03
N GLU A 42 14.05 2.29 -1.22
CA GLU A 42 13.78 1.04 -0.51
C GLU A 42 12.61 1.16 0.48
N LYS A 43 12.53 2.29 1.20
CA LYS A 43 11.39 2.60 2.07
C LYS A 43 10.07 2.54 1.29
N TRP A 44 10.04 3.12 0.09
CA TRP A 44 8.84 3.17 -0.74
C TRP A 44 8.55 1.84 -1.44
N VAL A 45 9.57 1.06 -1.79
CA VAL A 45 9.42 -0.34 -2.20
C VAL A 45 8.70 -1.15 -1.13
N ALA A 46 9.15 -1.08 0.13
CA ALA A 46 8.50 -1.80 1.22
C ALA A 46 7.05 -1.35 1.47
N ALA A 47 6.70 -0.10 1.17
CA ALA A 47 5.32 0.36 1.21
C ALA A 47 4.49 -0.21 0.06
N ALA A 48 5.03 -0.17 -1.17
CA ALA A 48 4.42 -0.72 -2.37
C ALA A 48 4.15 -2.23 -2.26
N GLU A 49 5.10 -3.00 -1.74
CA GLU A 49 4.93 -4.45 -1.50
C GLU A 49 3.77 -4.73 -0.55
N ARG A 50 3.69 -3.99 0.57
CA ARG A 50 2.58 -4.14 1.53
C ARG A 50 1.23 -3.82 0.87
N MET A 51 1.17 -2.78 0.03
CA MET A 51 -0.05 -2.43 -0.70
C MET A 51 -0.44 -3.52 -1.69
N GLN A 52 0.50 -4.05 -2.48
CA GLN A 52 0.23 -5.15 -3.41
C GLN A 52 -0.25 -6.41 -2.68
N HIS A 53 0.41 -6.81 -1.59
CA HIS A 53 -0.02 -7.96 -0.80
C HIS A 53 -1.42 -7.76 -0.22
N ALA A 54 -1.73 -6.57 0.30
CA ALA A 54 -3.05 -6.25 0.83
C ALA A 54 -4.13 -6.31 -0.27
N MET A 55 -3.86 -5.75 -1.45
CA MET A 55 -4.79 -5.80 -2.58
C MET A 55 -5.01 -7.21 -3.10
N THR A 56 -3.95 -8.01 -3.23
CA THR A 56 -4.05 -9.42 -3.66
C THR A 56 -4.88 -10.22 -2.66
N ARG A 57 -4.59 -10.11 -1.37
CA ARG A 57 -5.40 -10.76 -0.32
C ARG A 57 -6.85 -10.29 -0.34
N GLY A 58 -7.10 -8.99 -0.53
CA GLY A 58 -8.45 -8.44 -0.65
C GLY A 58 -9.22 -9.03 -1.84
N ARG A 59 -8.57 -9.18 -3.00
CA ARG A 59 -9.15 -9.82 -4.19
C ARG A 59 -9.47 -11.30 -3.95
N GLU A 60 -8.58 -12.02 -3.30
CA GLU A 60 -8.80 -13.43 -2.94
C GLU A 60 -10.02 -13.59 -2.01
N LEU A 61 -10.14 -12.74 -1.00
CA LEU A 61 -11.29 -12.75 -0.09
C LEU A 61 -12.61 -12.38 -0.79
N ALA A 62 -12.60 -11.35 -1.63
CA ALA A 62 -13.77 -10.98 -2.43
C ALA A 62 -14.19 -12.11 -3.40
N ALA A 63 -13.22 -12.85 -3.94
CA ALA A 63 -13.51 -14.00 -4.79
C ALA A 63 -14.12 -15.18 -4.01
N LEU A 64 -13.69 -15.43 -2.76
CA LEU A 64 -14.30 -16.43 -1.88
C LEU A 64 -15.76 -16.07 -1.58
N GLU A 65 -15.99 -14.84 -1.15
CA GLU A 65 -17.32 -14.32 -0.84
C GLU A 65 -18.25 -14.38 -2.07
N GLY A 66 -17.76 -13.99 -3.25
CA GLY A 66 -18.52 -14.07 -4.49
C GLY A 66 -18.90 -15.49 -4.93
N ARG A 67 -18.16 -16.51 -4.47
CA ARG A 67 -18.51 -17.93 -4.67
C ARG A 67 -19.43 -18.49 -3.57
N GLY A 68 -19.77 -17.70 -2.55
CA GLY A 68 -20.50 -18.16 -1.37
C GLY A 68 -19.67 -19.06 -0.46
N GLU A 69 -18.36 -19.13 -0.68
CA GLU A 69 -17.42 -19.81 0.21
C GLU A 69 -17.17 -18.87 1.40
N GLY A 70 -17.58 -19.28 2.59
CA GLY A 70 -17.43 -18.47 3.81
C GLY A 70 -15.98 -18.02 4.02
N LEU A 71 -15.81 -16.82 4.58
CA LEU A 71 -14.50 -16.26 4.87
C LEU A 71 -13.70 -17.15 5.86
N PRO A 72 -12.36 -17.17 5.77
CA PRO A 72 -11.53 -17.93 6.70
C PRO A 72 -11.81 -17.58 8.18
N ALA A 73 -11.96 -18.61 9.02
CA ALA A 73 -12.34 -18.46 10.43
C ALA A 73 -11.29 -17.73 11.30
N ASN A 74 -10.06 -17.53 10.80
CA ASN A 74 -8.99 -16.83 11.49
C ASN A 74 -8.92 -15.32 11.17
N LEU A 75 -9.88 -14.79 10.40
CA LEU A 75 -9.96 -13.35 10.17
C LEU A 75 -10.49 -12.64 11.42
N ILE A 76 -9.82 -11.57 11.80
CA ILE A 76 -10.25 -10.70 12.89
C ILE A 76 -10.96 -9.52 12.26
N ASP A 77 -12.23 -9.31 12.60
CA ASP A 77 -12.94 -8.10 12.21
C ASP A 77 -12.32 -6.89 12.91
N ARG A 78 -11.85 -5.94 12.09
CA ARG A 78 -11.23 -4.68 12.52
C ARG A 78 -11.92 -3.48 11.88
N THR A 79 -13.11 -3.67 11.32
CA THR A 79 -13.85 -2.66 10.55
C THR A 79 -14.02 -1.36 11.34
N GLU A 80 -14.49 -1.45 12.58
CA GLU A 80 -14.68 -0.28 13.46
C GLU A 80 -13.36 0.44 13.75
N GLN A 81 -12.28 -0.30 13.97
CA GLN A 81 -10.96 0.29 14.25
C GLN A 81 -10.39 1.02 13.04
N VAL A 82 -10.62 0.48 11.83
CA VAL A 82 -10.25 1.14 10.58
C VAL A 82 -11.02 2.44 10.42
N PHE A 83 -12.33 2.44 10.66
CA PHE A 83 -13.15 3.66 10.60
C PHE A 83 -12.71 4.73 11.61
N ALA A 84 -12.51 4.34 12.87
CA ALA A 84 -12.06 5.26 13.91
C ALA A 84 -10.69 5.89 13.57
N LYS A 85 -9.76 5.09 13.02
CA LYS A 85 -8.45 5.59 12.60
C LYS A 85 -8.54 6.50 11.38
N ALA A 86 -9.40 6.19 10.41
CA ALA A 86 -9.63 7.04 9.25
C ALA A 86 -10.22 8.40 9.65
N GLU A 87 -11.16 8.40 10.61
CA GLU A 87 -11.70 9.63 11.19
C GLU A 87 -10.63 10.45 11.91
N GLN A 88 -9.79 9.81 12.73
CA GLN A 88 -8.67 10.49 13.39
C GLN A 88 -7.69 11.12 12.41
N ILE A 89 -7.39 10.45 11.28
CA ILE A 89 -6.53 10.99 10.22
C ILE A 89 -7.19 12.20 9.55
N ARG A 90 -8.49 12.13 9.23
CA ARG A 90 -9.25 13.26 8.68
C ARG A 90 -9.28 14.46 9.62
N ALA A 91 -9.53 14.24 10.91
CA ALA A 91 -9.53 15.28 11.92
C ALA A 91 -8.17 15.98 12.08
N ARG A 92 -7.06 15.27 11.81
CA ARG A 92 -5.70 15.82 11.85
C ARG A 92 -5.23 16.43 10.52
N GLY A 93 -5.95 16.20 9.41
CA GLY A 93 -5.60 16.64 8.06
C GLY A 93 -6.44 17.81 7.54
N ALA A 94 -7.18 18.52 8.42
CA ALA A 94 -7.96 19.70 8.09
C ALA A 94 -7.25 21.03 8.46
N ALA A 95 -5.92 21.05 8.47
CA ALA A 95 -5.09 22.24 8.70
C ALA A 95 -4.05 22.39 7.58
#